data_AF-A0A914S7W7-F1
#
_entry.id   AF-A0A914S7W7-F1
#
_cell.length_a   1.000
_cell.length_b   1.000
_cell.length_c   1.000
_cell.angle_alpha   90.00
_cell.angle_beta   90.00
_cell.angle_gamma   90.00
#
_symmetry.space_group_name_H-M   'P 1'
#
loop_
_entity.id
_entity.type
_entity.pdbx_description
1 polymer ?
#
loop_
_entity_poly.entity_id
_entity_poly.type
_entity_poly.pdbx_seq_one_letter_code
_entity_poly.pdbx_strand_id
1 'polypeptide(L)' 'MLVATSKNRNALRRIEIERFRDDPAWDDVEPLPLNDDEQAVVKVTGSDAFNDAFMYLRAVVKANEMSERAFVLTN' A
#
# COMPACT_ATOMS: atom_id res chain seq x y z
N MET A 1 -46.83 -9.73 13.58
CA MET A 1 -45.42 -9.96 13.97
C MET A 1 -44.63 -10.09 12.67
N LEU A 2 -44.04 -8.99 12.19
CA LEU A 2 -43.44 -8.92 10.85
C LEU A 2 -42.02 -9.50 10.90
N VAL A 3 -41.76 -10.52 10.09
CA VAL A 3 -40.42 -11.04 9.82
C VAL A 3 -39.70 -10.00 8.95
N ALA A 4 -38.66 -9.36 9.48
CA ALA A 4 -37.80 -8.47 8.71
C ALA A 4 -36.60 -9.25 8.17
N THR A 5 -36.62 -9.48 6.86
CA THR A 5 -35.57 -10.05 6.03
C THR A 5 -34.33 -9.15 5.94
N SER A 6 -33.17 -9.79 5.78
CA SER A 6 -32.00 -9.33 5.02
C SER A 6 -31.48 -7.91 5.28
N LYS A 7 -30.54 -7.77 6.24
CA LYS A 7 -29.49 -6.75 6.10
C LYS A 7 -28.26 -7.40 5.47
N ASN A 8 -28.24 -7.29 4.14
CA ASN A 8 -27.11 -7.45 3.25
C ASN A 8 -25.82 -6.90 3.89
N ARG A 9 -24.88 -7.79 4.26
CA ARG A 9 -23.60 -7.46 4.92
C ARG A 9 -22.57 -6.76 4.02
N ASN A 10 -22.99 -6.27 2.84
CA ASN A 10 -22.12 -5.58 1.89
C ASN A 10 -22.11 -4.05 2.02
N ALA A 11 -22.85 -3.47 2.96
CA ALA A 11 -22.72 -2.04 3.26
C ALA A 11 -21.69 -1.87 4.38
N LEU A 12 -20.65 -1.08 4.13
CA LEU A 12 -19.47 -0.83 4.97
C LEU A 12 -18.25 -1.75 4.73
N ARG A 13 -17.85 -1.99 3.48
CA ARG A 13 -16.39 -2.08 3.24
C ARG A 13 -15.84 -0.69 3.51
N ARG A 14 -15.28 -0.48 4.70
CA ARG A 14 -14.19 0.49 4.86
C ARG A 14 -13.24 0.18 3.71
N ILE A 15 -12.85 1.17 2.91
CA ILE A 15 -11.82 0.94 1.90
C ILE A 15 -10.54 0.67 2.69
N GLU A 16 -10.35 -0.59 3.08
CA GLU A 16 -9.09 -1.09 3.58
C GLU A 16 -8.19 -1.12 2.35
N ILE A 17 -7.31 -0.13 2.27
CA ILE A 17 -6.27 -0.13 1.24
C ILE A 17 -5.29 -1.21 1.66
N GLU A 18 -5.19 -2.24 0.83
CA GLU A 18 -4.25 -3.35 0.98
C GLU A 18 -2.81 -2.81 0.92
N ARG A 19 -1.94 -3.37 1.75
CA ARG A 19 -0.54 -2.96 1.87
C ARG A 19 0.34 -4.06 1.29
N PHE A 20 1.41 -3.66 0.64
CA PHE A 20 2.40 -4.54 0.05
C PHE A 20 3.13 -5.36 1.12
N ARG A 21 3.36 -4.80 2.32
CA ARG A 21 3.91 -5.59 3.46
C ARG A 21 3.00 -6.72 3.94
N ASP A 22 1.72 -6.69 3.58
CA ASP A 22 0.74 -7.70 3.96
C ASP A 22 0.51 -8.74 2.83
N ASP A 23 1.12 -8.54 1.64
CA ASP A 23 1.03 -9.43 0.47
C ASP A 23 2.26 -10.36 0.36
N PRO A 24 2.09 -11.69 0.50
CA PRO A 24 3.19 -12.65 0.39
C PRO A 24 3.97 -12.62 -0.93
N ALA A 25 3.38 -12.07 -2.00
CA ALA A 25 4.07 -11.90 -3.27
C ALA A 25 5.21 -10.87 -3.21
N TRP A 26 5.33 -10.14 -2.09
CA TRP A 26 6.34 -9.10 -1.84
C TRP A 26 7.31 -9.46 -0.70
N ASP A 27 7.23 -10.66 -0.12
CA ASP A 27 8.11 -11.12 0.98
C ASP A 27 9.60 -11.15 0.59
N ASP A 28 9.91 -11.20 -0.71
CA ASP A 28 11.28 -11.17 -1.24
C ASP A 28 11.85 -9.74 -1.40
N VAL A 29 11.04 -8.71 -1.18
CA VAL A 29 11.42 -7.31 -1.36
C VAL A 29 11.51 -6.61 -0.01
N GLU A 30 12.71 -6.16 0.34
CA GLU A 30 12.91 -5.28 1.51
C GLU A 30 12.48 -3.84 1.15
N PRO A 31 11.45 -3.26 1.80
CA PRO A 31 10.98 -1.92 1.49
C PRO A 31 12.06 -0.87 1.80
N LEU A 32 12.23 0.12 0.92
CA LEU A 32 13.27 1.14 1.11
C LEU A 32 12.72 2.33 1.92
N PRO A 33 13.17 2.54 3.18
CA PRO A 33 12.56 3.49 4.10
C PRO A 33 12.53 4.92 3.57
N LEU A 34 11.43 5.64 3.81
CA LEU A 34 11.35 7.10 3.62
C LEU A 34 12.49 7.74 4.44
N ASN A 35 13.39 8.44 3.78
CA ASN A 35 14.45 9.19 4.46
C ASN A 35 13.90 10.55 4.83
N ASP A 36 13.83 10.80 6.13
CA ASP A 36 13.70 12.14 6.66
C ASP A 36 15.09 12.79 6.65
N ASP A 37 15.42 13.54 5.61
CA ASP A 37 16.59 14.41 5.67
C ASP A 37 16.32 15.47 6.75
N GLU A 38 17.25 15.64 7.72
CA GLU A 38 17.15 16.65 8.78
C GLU A 38 16.97 18.08 8.23
N GLN A 39 17.32 18.30 6.96
CA GLN A 39 17.22 19.58 6.24
C GLN A 39 15.98 19.70 5.34
N ALA A 40 15.06 18.74 5.34
CA ALA A 40 13.86 18.81 4.52
C ALA A 40 12.98 20.00 4.95
N VAL A 41 12.86 21.01 4.09
CA VAL A 41 12.09 22.25 4.34
C VAL A 41 10.59 21.98 4.46
N VAL A 42 10.10 20.90 3.83
CA VAL A 42 8.70 20.49 3.86
C VAL A 42 8.60 18.99 4.04
N LYS A 43 7.84 18.55 5.05
CA LYS A 43 7.47 17.15 5.24
C LYS A 43 6.02 16.93 4.81
N VAL A 44 5.79 15.95 3.96
CA VAL A 44 4.44 15.51 3.57
C VAL A 44 4.05 14.33 4.43
N THR A 45 2.95 14.47 5.18
CA THR A 45 2.40 13.34 5.93
C THR A 45 1.61 12.45 4.97
N GLY A 46 2.19 11.31 4.58
CA GLY A 46 1.50 10.27 3.83
C GLY A 46 0.62 9.40 4.72
N SER A 47 -0.40 8.77 4.14
CA SER A 47 -1.11 7.67 4.81
C SER A 47 -0.19 6.46 4.94
N ASP A 48 -0.49 5.55 5.88
CA ASP A 48 0.27 4.31 6.06
C ASP A 48 0.34 3.49 4.76
N ALA A 49 -0.77 3.37 4.03
CA ALA A 49 -0.80 2.66 2.74
C ALA A 49 0.01 3.36 1.63
N PHE A 50 0.00 4.70 1.59
CA PHE A 50 0.82 5.44 0.64
C PHE A 50 2.31 5.25 0.93
N ASN A 51 2.71 5.39 2.19
CA ASN A 51 4.11 5.24 2.59
C ASN A 51 4.60 3.82 2.30
N ASP A 52 3.80 2.82 2.60
CA ASP A 52 4.07 1.41 2.28
C ASP A 52 4.33 1.23 0.78
N ALA A 53 3.35 1.58 -0.08
CA ALA A 53 3.50 1.49 -1.53
C ALA A 53 4.75 2.23 -2.06
N PHE A 54 5.03 3.42 -1.55
CA PHE A 54 6.16 4.22 -2.00
C PHE A 54 7.51 3.63 -1.60
N MET A 55 7.62 3.00 -0.43
CA MET A 55 8.84 2.31 -0.01
C MET A 55 9.12 1.07 -0.88
N TYR A 56 8.08 0.31 -1.26
CA TYR A 56 8.21 -0.80 -2.21
C TYR A 56 8.56 -0.33 -3.62
N LEU A 57 7.96 0.78 -4.09
CA LEU A 57 8.31 1.38 -5.38
C LEU A 57 9.80 1.74 -5.45
N ARG A 58 10.33 2.35 -4.39
CA ARG A 58 11.75 2.69 -4.30
C ARG A 58 12.64 1.46 -4.31
N ALA A 59 12.22 0.37 -3.67
CA ALA A 59 12.96 -0.88 -3.66
C ALA A 59 13.08 -1.49 -5.06
N VAL A 60 11.96 -1.62 -5.79
CA VAL A 60 11.95 -2.20 -7.15
C VAL A 60 12.68 -1.32 -8.17
N VAL A 61 12.54 0.01 -8.06
CA VAL A 61 13.28 0.96 -8.92
C VAL A 61 14.79 0.84 -8.67
N LYS A 62 15.21 0.75 -7.40
CA LYS A 62 16.63 0.57 -7.05
C LYS A 62 17.18 -0.76 -7.55
N ALA A 63 16.38 -1.82 -7.50
CA ALA A 63 16.75 -3.13 -8.04
C ALA A 63 16.69 -3.20 -9.57
N ASN A 64 16.17 -2.17 -10.24
CA ASN A 64 15.86 -2.16 -11.66
C ASN A 64 14.98 -3.38 -12.05
N GLU A 65 14.01 -3.71 -11.20
CA GLU A 65 13.11 -4.84 -11.42
C GLU A 65 12.12 -4.52 -12.55
N MET A 66 12.15 -5.34 -13.61
CA MET A 66 11.27 -5.23 -14.78
C MET A 66 10.29 -6.40 -14.81
N SER A 67 9.35 -6.43 -13.86
CA SER A 67 8.36 -7.49 -13.67
C SER A 67 6.92 -6.96 -13.81
N GLU A 68 5.97 -7.87 -14.05
CA GLU A 68 4.54 -7.50 -14.11
C GLU A 68 4.03 -6.93 -12.78
N ARG A 69 4.49 -7.48 -11.64
CA ARG A 69 4.10 -6.96 -10.31
C ARG A 69 4.62 -5.53 -10.07
N ALA A 70 5.83 -5.23 -10.53
CA ALA A 70 6.39 -3.87 -10.46
C ALA A 70 5.63 -2.90 -11.38
N PHE A 71 5.13 -3.38 -12.52
CA PHE A 71 4.26 -2.59 -13.38
C PHE A 71 2.91 -2.30 -12.71
N VAL A 72 2.26 -3.31 -12.13
CA VAL A 72 0.99 -3.16 -11.39
C VAL A 72 1.11 -2.18 -10.23
N LEU A 73 2.24 -2.17 -9.52
CA LEU A 73 2.53 -1.22 -8.43
C LEU A 73 2.46 0.26 -8.89
N THR A 74 2.61 0.55 -10.18
CA THR A 74 2.63 1.93 -10.71
C THR A 74 1.26 2.48 -11.14
N ASN A 75 0.19 1.69 -11.02
CA ASN A 75 -1.16 2.00 -11.51
C ASN A 75 -2.15 2.25 -10.37
#